data_AF-A0A1W2A1H0-F1
#
_entry.id   AF-A0A1W2A1H0-F1
#
_cell.length_a   1.000
_cell.length_b   1.000
_cell.length_c   1.000
_cell.angle_alpha   90.00
_cell.angle_beta   90.00
_cell.angle_gamma   90.00
#
_symmetry.space_group_name_H-M   'P 1'
#
loop_
_entity.id
_entity.type
_entity.pdbx_description
1 polymer ?
#
loop_
_entity_poly.entity_id
_entity_poly.type
_entity_poly.pdbx_seq_one_letter_code
_entity_poly.pdbx_strand_id
1 'polypeptide(L)'
;MKVWQLLVCLENEDNIFEQYFPNIELPDDGRNEIDNSVVISALSQSTKRLYVDPINYLRFYVENNNSDPVVTVYSILEAYNNFGGDAITEVFDYGSYPL
;
A
#
# COMPACT_ATOMS: atom_id res chain seq x y z
N MET A 1 10.01 0.86 5.47
CA MET A 1 9.06 -0.12 4.90
C MET A 1 9.89 -1.32 4.53
N LYS A 2 9.44 -2.52 4.91
CA LYS A 2 10.13 -3.78 4.65
C LYS A 2 9.76 -4.37 3.31
N VAL A 3 10.63 -5.22 2.77
CA VAL A 3 10.42 -5.92 1.48
C VAL A 3 9.05 -6.58 1.40
N TRP A 4 8.65 -7.33 2.44
CA TRP A 4 7.35 -8.00 2.47
C TRP A 4 6.17 -7.01 2.44
N GLN A 5 6.31 -5.84 3.07
CA GLN A 5 5.27 -4.81 3.10
C GLN A 5 5.05 -4.23 1.71
N LEU A 6 6.13 -3.94 0.98
CA LEU A 6 6.03 -3.43 -0.38
C LEU A 6 5.39 -4.46 -1.32
N LEU A 7 5.75 -5.75 -1.18
CA LEU A 7 5.13 -6.83 -1.95
C LEU A 7 3.62 -6.89 -1.72
N VAL A 8 3.18 -6.86 -0.47
CA VAL A 8 1.74 -6.84 -0.11
C VAL A 8 1.04 -5.61 -0.70
N CYS A 9 1.64 -4.44 -0.56
CA CYS A 9 1.08 -3.20 -1.10
C CYS A 9 0.97 -3.19 -2.64
N LEU A 10 1.80 -3.98 -3.33
CA LEU A 10 1.80 -4.13 -4.79
C LEU A 10 1.07 -5.39 -5.27
N GLU A 11 0.20 -5.99 -4.45
CA GLU A 11 -0.55 -7.21 -4.81
C GLU A 11 -1.20 -7.12 -6.22
N ASN A 12 -0.99 -8.10 -7.10
CA ASN A 12 -1.44 -8.09 -8.50
C ASN A 12 -0.72 -7.07 -9.42
N GLU A 13 0.34 -6.42 -8.94
CA GLU A 13 1.26 -5.57 -9.69
C GLU A 13 2.72 -6.08 -9.50
N ASP A 14 2.87 -7.40 -9.41
CA ASP A 14 4.14 -8.09 -9.10
C ASP A 14 5.27 -7.68 -10.05
N ASN A 15 4.94 -7.33 -11.29
CA ASN A 15 5.91 -6.84 -12.28
C ASN A 15 6.61 -5.54 -11.85
N ILE A 16 5.98 -4.69 -11.03
CA ILE A 16 6.61 -3.50 -10.46
C ILE A 16 7.61 -3.94 -9.39
N PHE A 17 7.20 -4.86 -8.50
CA PHE A 17 8.06 -5.36 -7.43
C PHE A 17 9.30 -6.08 -7.98
N GLU A 18 9.13 -6.96 -8.98
CA GLU A 18 10.21 -7.72 -9.62
C GLU A 18 11.27 -6.84 -10.30
N GLN A 19 10.92 -5.64 -10.76
CA GLN A 19 11.90 -4.70 -11.34
C GLN A 19 12.94 -4.23 -10.32
N TYR A 20 12.54 -4.11 -9.06
CA TYR A 20 13.42 -3.66 -7.97
C TYR A 20 14.02 -4.83 -7.18
N PHE A 21 13.33 -5.97 -7.15
CA PHE A 21 13.69 -7.14 -6.35
C PHE A 21 13.65 -8.46 -7.17
N PRO A 22 14.42 -8.57 -8.27
CA PRO A 22 14.29 -9.70 -9.22
C PRO A 22 14.75 -11.07 -8.69
N ASN A 23 15.57 -11.10 -7.63
CA ASN A 23 16.16 -12.33 -7.08
C ASN A 23 15.99 -12.39 -5.54
N ILE A 24 14.87 -11.89 -5.04
CA ILE A 24 14.63 -11.79 -3.60
C ILE A 24 14.14 -13.11 -3.02
N GLU A 25 14.66 -13.51 -1.87
CA GLU A 25 14.17 -14.69 -1.14
C GLU A 25 13.40 -14.24 0.09
N LEU A 26 12.06 -14.17 -0.01
CA LEU A 26 11.19 -13.62 1.04
C LEU A 26 11.40 -14.20 2.47
N PRO A 27 11.69 -15.50 2.67
CA PRO A 27 11.98 -16.03 4.00
C PRO A 27 13.17 -15.36 4.69
N ASP A 28 14.18 -14.98 3.91
CA ASP A 28 15.44 -14.42 4.41
C ASP A 28 15.45 -12.89 4.32
N ASP A 29 14.96 -12.34 3.21
CA ASP A 29 15.04 -10.91 2.90
C ASP A 29 13.78 -10.13 3.25
N GLY A 30 12.65 -10.81 3.48
CA GLY A 30 11.34 -10.15 3.60
C GLY A 30 11.34 -9.05 4.66
N ARG A 31 12.08 -9.24 5.76
CA ARG A 31 12.17 -8.31 6.90
C ARG A 31 13.17 -7.16 6.70
N ASN A 32 13.96 -7.18 5.64
CA ASN A 32 14.94 -6.13 5.37
C ASN A 32 14.21 -4.80 5.07
N GLU A 33 14.75 -3.71 5.60
CA GLU A 33 14.27 -2.37 5.27
C GLU A 33 14.65 -2.01 3.83
N ILE A 34 13.73 -1.34 3.15
CA ILE A 34 13.93 -0.82 1.80
C ILE A 34 14.34 0.65 1.89
N ASP A 35 15.29 1.06 1.05
CA ASP A 35 15.61 2.48 0.85
C ASP A 35 14.35 3.24 0.42
N ASN A 36 14.07 4.37 1.07
CA ASN A 36 12.85 5.12 0.82
C ASN A 36 12.71 5.60 -0.64
N SER A 37 13.81 5.84 -1.34
CA SER A 37 13.80 6.19 -2.76
C SER A 37 13.27 5.06 -3.65
N VAL A 38 13.58 3.81 -3.31
CA VAL A 38 13.06 2.61 -4.00
C VAL A 38 11.56 2.47 -3.71
N VAL A 39 11.14 2.63 -2.45
CA VAL A 39 9.72 2.61 -2.07
C VAL A 39 8.93 3.63 -2.86
N ILE A 40 9.38 4.89 -2.90
CA ILE A 40 8.72 5.97 -3.64
C ILE A 40 8.65 5.64 -5.13
N SER A 41 9.75 5.15 -5.72
CA SER A 41 9.80 4.82 -7.15
C SER A 41 8.85 3.68 -7.52
N ALA A 42 8.78 2.63 -6.70
CA ALA A 42 7.88 1.51 -6.91
C ALA A 42 6.40 1.94 -6.75
N LEU A 43 6.06 2.60 -5.64
CA LEU A 43 4.70 3.05 -5.37
C LEU A 43 4.20 4.10 -6.38
N SER A 44 5.10 4.91 -6.96
CA SER A 44 4.74 5.87 -8.01
C SER A 44 4.26 5.24 -9.32
N GLN A 45 4.60 3.97 -9.55
CA GLN A 45 4.19 3.22 -10.74
C GLN A 45 2.88 2.44 -10.53
N SER A 46 2.46 2.28 -9.26
CA SER A 46 1.25 1.57 -8.91
C SER A 46 0.00 2.34 -9.34
N THR A 47 -1.01 1.60 -9.77
CA THR A 47 -2.33 2.14 -10.10
C THR A 47 -3.30 2.11 -8.91
N LYS A 48 -2.87 1.53 -7.78
CA LYS A 48 -3.69 1.34 -6.59
C LYS A 48 -4.05 2.68 -5.95
N ARG A 49 -5.27 2.71 -5.42
CA ARG A 49 -5.82 3.86 -4.70
C ARG A 49 -6.40 3.41 -3.38
N LEU A 50 -6.21 4.25 -2.37
CA LEU A 50 -6.83 4.13 -1.07
C LEU A 50 -7.77 5.32 -0.87
N TYR A 51 -8.75 5.19 0.01
CA TYR A 51 -9.65 6.29 0.28
C TYR A 51 -10.00 6.38 1.76
N VAL A 52 -10.40 7.57 2.18
CA VAL A 52 -10.83 7.86 3.55
C VAL A 52 -12.34 7.94 3.58
N ASP A 53 -12.94 7.17 4.48
CA ASP A 53 -14.39 7.19 4.74
C ASP A 53 -14.78 8.29 5.76
N PRO A 54 -16.07 8.55 6.00
CA PRO A 54 -16.52 9.59 6.93
C PRO A 54 -16.22 9.31 8.40
N ILE A 55 -15.90 8.06 8.74
CA ILE A 55 -15.54 7.63 10.09
C ILE A 55 -14.02 7.59 10.30
N ASN A 56 -13.26 8.20 9.38
CA ASN A 56 -11.81 8.39 9.43
C ASN A 56 -11.01 7.08 9.32
N TYR A 57 -11.43 6.16 8.45
CA TYR A 57 -10.64 4.97 8.09
C TYR A 57 -10.08 5.08 6.68
N LEU A 58 -8.82 4.68 6.53
CA LEU A 58 -8.20 4.41 5.23
C LEU A 58 -8.59 3.01 4.75
N ARG A 59 -8.97 2.84 3.47
CA ARG A 59 -9.52 1.57 2.94
C ARG A 59 -9.15 1.31 1.46
N PHE A 60 -9.23 0.05 1.03
CA PHE A 60 -8.91 -0.41 -0.35
C PHE A 60 -10.13 -0.46 -1.29
N TYR A 61 -11.31 -0.91 -0.82
CA TYR A 61 -12.54 -1.00 -1.64
C TYR A 61 -13.72 -0.28 -1.02
N VAL A 62 -14.33 0.68 -1.74
CA VAL A 62 -15.69 1.12 -1.44
C VAL A 62 -16.58 -0.09 -1.72
N GLU A 63 -16.82 -0.94 -0.71
CA GLU A 63 -17.77 -2.02 -0.86
C GLU A 63 -19.05 -1.41 -1.44
N ASN A 64 -19.65 -2.10 -2.41
CA ASN A 64 -20.89 -1.74 -3.11
C ASN A 64 -22.13 -1.71 -2.16
N ASN A 65 -21.99 -1.17 -0.97
CA ASN A 65 -23.05 -0.59 -0.19
C ASN A 65 -23.03 0.91 -0.49
N ASN A 66 -24.04 1.38 -1.20
CA ASN A 66 -24.32 2.79 -1.54
C ASN A 66 -24.48 3.72 -0.30
N SER A 67 -23.66 3.61 0.74
CA SER A 67 -23.93 4.17 2.07
C SER A 67 -22.84 5.08 2.61
N ASP A 68 -21.56 4.81 2.32
CA ASP A 68 -20.47 5.58 2.94
C ASP A 68 -19.83 6.55 1.94
N PRO A 69 -20.08 7.86 2.07
CA PRO A 69 -19.50 8.85 1.16
C PRO A 69 -17.98 8.85 1.27
N VAL A 70 -17.28 8.65 0.16
CA VAL A 70 -15.82 8.84 0.09
C VAL A 70 -15.50 10.31 0.39
N VAL A 71 -14.68 10.55 1.40
CA VAL A 71 -14.23 11.90 1.77
C VAL A 71 -13.04 12.32 0.92
N THR A 72 -12.07 11.42 0.74
CA THR A 72 -10.83 11.71 0.03
C THR A 72 -10.27 10.45 -0.60
N VAL A 73 -9.66 10.59 -1.78
CA VAL A 73 -8.98 9.50 -2.50
C VAL A 73 -7.50 9.85 -2.60
N TYR A 74 -6.65 8.86 -2.33
CA TYR A 74 -5.20 8.94 -2.44
C TYR A 74 -4.70 7.86 -3.40
N SER A 75 -3.73 8.18 -4.25
CA SER A 75 -2.84 7.13 -4.79
C SER A 75 -2.11 6.45 -3.62
N ILE A 76 -1.66 5.21 -3.82
CA ILE A 76 -0.91 4.51 -2.77
C ILE A 76 0.36 5.26 -2.33
N LEU A 77 1.01 5.98 -3.25
CA LEU A 77 2.16 6.84 -2.93
C LEU A 77 1.76 8.02 -2.03
N GLU A 78 0.65 8.70 -2.34
CA GLU A 78 0.17 9.79 -1.49
C GLU A 78 -0.21 9.26 -0.11
N ALA A 79 -0.89 8.11 -0.03
CA ALA A 79 -1.23 7.49 1.24
C ALA A 79 0.02 7.11 2.04
N TYR A 80 1.04 6.52 1.39
CA TYR A 80 2.33 6.24 2.01
C TYR A 80 2.99 7.50 2.59
N ASN A 81 3.00 8.60 1.83
CA ASN A 81 3.61 9.85 2.28
C ASN A 81 2.86 10.51 3.45
N ASN A 82 1.54 10.31 3.55
CA ASN A 82 0.72 10.88 4.63
C ASN A 82 0.66 10.00 5.88
N PHE A 83 0.60 8.67 5.71
CA PHE A 83 0.25 7.74 6.78
C PHE A 83 1.34 6.70 7.08
N GLY A 84 2.35 6.57 6.20
CA GLY A 84 3.46 5.65 6.37
C GLY A 84 3.18 4.23 5.85
N GLY A 85 4.24 3.41 5.84
CA GLY A 85 4.21 2.05 5.32
C GLY A 85 3.30 1.11 6.10
N ASP A 86 3.33 1.18 7.44
CA ASP A 86 2.54 0.29 8.29
C ASP A 86 1.03 0.48 8.08
N ALA A 87 0.58 1.73 7.99
CA ALA A 87 -0.82 2.06 7.75
C ALA A 87 -1.32 1.51 6.41
N ILE A 88 -0.58 1.74 5.32
CA ILE A 88 -1.00 1.22 4.01
C ILE A 88 -0.96 -0.30 3.99
N THR A 89 0.05 -0.95 4.57
CA THR A 89 0.11 -2.41 4.64
C THR A 89 -1.07 -3.01 5.41
N GLU A 90 -1.47 -2.41 6.54
CA GLU A 90 -2.63 -2.88 7.30
C GLU A 90 -3.92 -2.81 6.47
N VAL A 91 -4.07 -1.78 5.61
CA VAL A 91 -5.20 -1.70 4.67
C VAL A 91 -5.22 -2.85 3.67
N PHE A 92 -4.06 -3.29 3.18
CA PHE A 92 -3.99 -4.44 2.28
C PHE A 92 -4.22 -5.77 3.00
N ASP A 93 -3.68 -5.94 4.19
CA ASP A 93 -3.82 -7.19 4.97
C ASP A 93 -5.24 -7.38 5.55
N TYR A 94 -5.84 -6.30 6.04
CA TYR A 94 -7.09 -6.34 6.84
C TYR A 94 -8.24 -5.54 6.24
N GLY A 95 -8.01 -4.82 5.13
CA GLY A 95 -9.01 -4.05 4.40
C GLY A 95 -9.21 -2.62 4.89
N SER A 96 -8.70 -2.25 6.07
CA SER A 96 -8.83 -0.90 6.62
C SER A 96 -7.79 -0.56 7.69
N TYR A 97 -7.55 0.74 7.90
CA TYR A 97 -6.70 1.27 8.98
C TYR A 97 -7.36 2.51 9.61
N PRO A 98 -7.48 2.60 10.94
CA PRO A 98 -8.02 3.77 11.62
C PRO A 98 -7.02 4.94 11.59
N LEU A 99 -7.44 6.12 11.12
CA LEU A 99 -6.62 7.34 11.05
C LEU A 99 -6.76 8.23 12.28
#